data_AF-G8A2H2-F1
#
_entry.id   AF-G8A2H2-F1
#
_cell.length_a   1.000
_cell.length_b   1.000
_cell.length_c   1.000
_cell.angle_alpha   90.00
_cell.angle_beta   90.00
_cell.angle_gamma   90.00
#
_symmetry.space_group_name_H-M   'P 1'
#
loop_
_entity.id
_entity.type
_entity.pdbx_description
1 polymer ?
#
loop_
_entity_poly.entity_id
_entity_poly.type
_entity_poly.pdbx_seq_one_letter_code
_entity_poly.pdbx_strand_id
1 'polypeptide(L)'
;MAMASANSIISISSASLLNRTHQPKTTTLISLLKHNKKEHEQHSTSPSSFTVKALKISTSTTRRRRLSCSASASASSTLPSALLFDCDGVLVDTEKDGHRISFNDTFQEKELGVTWDVELYGELLKIGGGKERMTAYFNKTGWPANAPTGEQERKDFIASLHKRKTELFMELVEKKLLPLRPGVAKLVDQALTQGVNVAVCSTSNEKAVSAIVSCLLGPERAAKIQIFAGDVVPRKKPDPAIYILAASTLGVEPSRCVVVEDSAIGLAAAKAAGMKCIVTKSGYTADEDFLNADAVFDFIGDPPEERFDLAFCGSLLEKQYVS
;
A
#
# COMPACT_ATOMS: atom_id res chain seq x y z
N MET A 1 -41.12 1.37 65.63
CA MET A 1 -40.53 1.03 64.32
C MET A 1 -39.09 0.60 64.57
N ALA A 2 -38.86 -0.69 64.86
CA ALA A 2 -38.42 -1.74 63.92
C ALA A 2 -37.00 -1.45 63.39
N MET A 3 -35.94 -2.03 63.99
CA MET A 3 -35.38 -3.40 63.82
C MET A 3 -34.27 -3.46 62.75
N ALA A 4 -33.26 -4.32 63.05
CA ALA A 4 -32.23 -4.90 62.17
C ALA A 4 -30.95 -4.07 61.92
N SER A 5 -29.74 -4.64 61.79
CA SER A 5 -29.18 -5.98 62.04
C SER A 5 -27.68 -5.93 61.70
N ALA A 6 -26.90 -6.83 62.27
CA ALA A 6 -25.48 -7.08 62.01
C ALA A 6 -25.18 -7.63 60.60
N ASN A 7 -23.88 -7.88 60.36
CA ASN A 7 -23.21 -8.64 59.27
C ASN A 7 -22.78 -7.82 58.04
N SER A 8 -21.64 -8.04 57.39
CA SER A 8 -20.50 -8.94 57.60
C SER A 8 -19.33 -8.44 56.73
N ILE A 9 -18.11 -8.64 57.23
CA ILE A 9 -16.87 -8.54 56.47
C ILE A 9 -16.84 -9.70 55.47
N ILE A 10 -16.80 -9.40 54.16
CA ILE A 10 -16.43 -10.36 53.13
C ILE A 10 -15.34 -9.74 52.27
N SER A 11 -14.13 -10.24 52.49
CA SER A 11 -12.99 -10.12 51.59
C SER A 11 -13.30 -10.92 50.32
N ILE A 12 -13.32 -10.25 49.17
CA ILE A 12 -13.34 -10.90 47.87
C ILE A 12 -12.03 -10.55 47.17
N SER A 13 -11.13 -11.53 47.18
CA SER A 13 -9.97 -11.62 46.32
C SER A 13 -10.44 -11.81 44.88
N SER A 14 -10.20 -10.82 44.03
CA SER A 14 -10.33 -10.95 42.58
C SER A 14 -8.94 -11.10 41.97
N ALA A 15 -8.49 -12.35 41.89
CA ALA A 15 -7.43 -12.76 40.98
C ALA A 15 -7.93 -12.56 39.53
N SER A 16 -7.52 -11.48 38.88
CA SER A 16 -7.68 -11.36 37.43
C SER A 16 -6.57 -12.15 36.75
N LEU A 17 -6.98 -13.21 36.04
CA LEU A 17 -6.13 -13.94 35.11
C LEU A 17 -5.63 -12.97 34.04
N LEU A 18 -4.32 -12.69 34.08
CA LEU A 18 -3.57 -12.06 32.99
C LEU A 18 -3.64 -12.98 31.76
N ASN A 19 -4.61 -12.75 30.89
CA ASN A 19 -4.57 -13.26 29.53
C ASN A 19 -3.52 -12.42 28.77
N ARG A 20 -2.26 -12.84 28.84
CA ARG A 20 -1.17 -12.27 28.03
C ARG A 20 -1.44 -12.60 26.57
N THR A 21 -2.19 -11.75 25.88
CA THR A 21 -2.17 -11.70 24.42
C THR A 21 -0.77 -11.30 24.00
N HIS A 22 -0.04 -12.25 23.41
CA HIS A 22 1.25 -12.02 22.77
C HIS A 22 1.03 -11.06 21.60
N GLN A 23 1.22 -9.75 21.83
CA GLN A 23 1.49 -8.84 20.72
C GLN A 23 2.92 -9.10 20.23
N PRO A 24 3.15 -9.22 18.91
CA PRO A 24 4.49 -9.31 18.38
C PRO A 24 5.24 -8.01 18.70
N LYS A 25 6.46 -8.13 19.22
CA LYS A 25 7.33 -6.99 19.49
C LYS A 25 7.53 -6.22 18.18
N THR A 26 7.13 -4.96 18.16
CA THR A 26 7.41 -4.02 17.08
C THR A 26 8.93 -3.82 17.00
N THR A 27 9.55 -4.47 16.02
CA THR A 27 10.97 -4.35 15.73
C THR A 27 11.23 -2.92 15.20
N THR A 28 11.89 -2.09 16.01
CA THR A 28 12.26 -0.70 15.68
C THR A 28 13.37 -0.69 14.60
N LEU A 29 13.46 0.36 13.78
CA LEU A 29 14.49 0.49 12.74
C LEU A 29 15.91 0.31 13.31
N ILE A 30 16.16 0.82 14.52
CA ILE A 30 17.43 0.66 15.25
C ILE A 30 17.77 -0.82 15.49
N SER A 31 16.75 -1.67 15.73
CA SER A 31 16.96 -3.11 15.94
C SER A 31 17.17 -3.88 14.63
N LEU A 32 16.53 -3.47 13.53
CA LEU A 32 16.76 -4.03 12.19
C LEU A 32 18.14 -3.68 11.62
N LEU A 33 18.60 -2.44 11.81
CA LEU A 33 19.89 -1.97 11.33
C LEU A 33 21.09 -2.65 12.03
N LYS A 34 20.91 -3.12 13.26
CA LYS A 34 21.97 -3.84 14.00
C LYS A 34 22.16 -5.28 13.52
N HIS A 35 21.14 -5.90 12.92
CA HIS A 35 21.23 -7.29 12.44
C HIS A 35 21.88 -7.43 11.05
N ASN A 36 21.72 -6.44 10.16
CA ASN A 36 22.21 -6.51 8.77
C ASN A 36 23.73 -6.39 8.59
N LYS A 37 24.52 -6.24 9.66
CA LYS A 37 25.99 -6.12 9.58
C LYS A 37 26.73 -7.47 9.64
N LYS A 38 26.03 -8.60 9.76
CA LYS A 38 26.65 -9.92 10.01
C LYS A 38 26.62 -10.92 8.85
N GLU A 39 25.90 -10.65 7.76
CA GLU A 39 25.74 -11.63 6.69
C GLU A 39 25.95 -10.98 5.32
N HIS A 40 27.18 -10.98 4.81
CA HIS A 40 27.47 -11.07 3.37
C HIS A 40 28.98 -11.19 3.14
N GLU A 41 29.48 -12.42 3.25
CA GLU A 41 30.69 -12.87 2.56
C GLU A 41 30.48 -14.36 2.25
N GLN A 42 30.26 -14.69 0.97
CA GLN A 42 31.01 -15.72 0.22
C GLN A 42 30.31 -16.23 -1.05
N HIS A 43 31.09 -16.14 -2.12
CA HIS A 43 31.27 -17.02 -3.28
C HIS A 43 30.22 -17.26 -4.37
N SER A 44 30.58 -16.66 -5.52
CA SER A 44 30.51 -17.11 -6.91
C SER A 44 30.75 -18.61 -7.16
N THR A 45 30.02 -19.20 -8.12
CA THR A 45 30.54 -19.65 -9.44
C THR A 45 29.45 -20.38 -10.24
N SER A 46 29.50 -20.25 -11.56
CA SER A 46 28.79 -21.03 -12.59
C SER A 46 29.76 -21.19 -13.78
N PRO A 47 29.44 -21.83 -14.92
CA PRO A 47 28.47 -22.89 -15.22
C PRO A 47 29.12 -24.05 -16.05
N SER A 48 28.35 -25.08 -16.42
CA SER A 48 28.65 -25.81 -17.66
C SER A 48 27.39 -26.40 -18.33
N SER A 49 27.36 -26.20 -19.65
CA SER A 49 26.33 -26.60 -20.61
C SER A 49 26.49 -28.06 -21.03
N PHE A 50 25.38 -28.76 -21.31
CA PHE A 50 25.39 -29.87 -22.27
C PHE A 50 24.14 -29.83 -23.15
N THR A 51 24.39 -29.81 -24.46
CA THR A 51 23.40 -29.86 -25.54
C THR A 51 23.33 -31.30 -26.05
N VAL A 52 22.12 -31.84 -26.23
CA VAL A 52 21.89 -33.03 -27.07
C VAL A 52 20.69 -32.79 -27.97
N LYS A 53 20.93 -32.84 -29.28
CA LYS A 53 19.90 -32.97 -30.34
C LYS A 53 19.62 -34.45 -30.59
N ALA A 54 18.36 -34.83 -30.70
CA ALA A 54 17.91 -36.01 -31.44
C ALA A 54 16.46 -35.75 -31.91
N LEU A 55 16.28 -35.47 -33.20
CA LEU A 55 15.87 -36.39 -34.28
C LEU A 55 14.35 -36.64 -34.33
N LYS A 56 13.77 -36.15 -35.42
CA LYS A 56 12.37 -36.29 -35.84
C LYS A 56 12.09 -37.72 -36.28
N ILE A 57 10.95 -38.27 -35.86
CA ILE A 57 10.31 -39.41 -36.52
C ILE A 57 8.91 -38.97 -36.94
N SER A 58 8.70 -38.99 -38.26
CA SER A 58 7.43 -38.76 -38.93
C SER A 58 6.65 -40.08 -38.95
N THR A 59 5.41 -40.08 -38.47
CA THR A 59 4.43 -41.12 -38.78
C THR A 59 3.12 -40.47 -39.21
N SER A 60 2.76 -40.71 -40.47
CA SER A 60 1.53 -40.23 -41.08
C SER A 60 0.35 -41.05 -40.55
N THR A 61 -0.63 -40.40 -39.94
CA THR A 61 -1.89 -41.06 -39.58
C THR A 61 -3.06 -40.28 -40.15
N THR A 62 -3.75 -40.91 -41.09
CA THR A 62 -4.95 -40.44 -41.78
C THR A 62 -6.08 -40.27 -40.77
N ARG A 63 -6.55 -39.03 -40.52
CA ARG A 63 -7.67 -38.77 -39.61
C ARG A 63 -8.86 -38.16 -40.36
N ARG A 64 -9.95 -38.92 -40.36
CA ARG A 64 -11.30 -38.56 -40.83
C ARG A 64 -11.71 -37.17 -40.33
N ARG A 65 -12.20 -36.32 -41.25
CA ARG A 65 -12.96 -35.11 -40.92
C ARG A 65 -14.23 -35.50 -40.16
N ARG A 66 -14.24 -35.26 -38.85
CA ARG A 66 -15.47 -34.97 -38.10
C ARG A 66 -15.54 -33.46 -37.95
N LEU A 67 -16.55 -32.84 -38.55
CA LEU A 67 -16.96 -31.50 -38.18
C LEU A 67 -17.58 -31.61 -36.78
N SER A 68 -16.80 -31.29 -35.75
CA SER A 68 -17.33 -30.95 -34.44
C SER A 68 -17.51 -29.44 -34.39
N CYS A 69 -18.75 -28.98 -34.37
CA CYS A 69 -19.09 -27.64 -33.92
C CYS A 69 -18.87 -27.57 -32.40
N SER A 70 -17.63 -27.31 -31.97
CA SER A 70 -17.38 -26.83 -30.62
C SER A 70 -17.70 -25.34 -30.61
N ALA A 71 -18.90 -24.98 -30.17
CA ALA A 71 -19.17 -23.64 -29.68
C ALA A 71 -18.44 -23.48 -28.33
N SER A 72 -17.11 -23.33 -28.37
CA SER A 72 -16.39 -22.71 -27.26
C SER A 72 -16.58 -21.21 -27.44
N ALA A 73 -17.64 -20.66 -26.85
CA ALA A 73 -17.62 -19.26 -26.49
C ALA A 73 -16.58 -19.12 -25.37
N SER A 74 -15.30 -19.10 -25.73
CA SER A 74 -14.31 -18.44 -24.88
C SER A 74 -14.76 -17.00 -24.88
N ALA A 75 -15.41 -16.55 -23.79
CA ALA A 75 -15.48 -15.14 -23.51
C ALA A 75 -14.03 -14.67 -23.52
N SER A 76 -13.62 -14.02 -24.62
CA SER A 76 -12.32 -13.40 -24.73
C SER A 76 -12.38 -12.22 -23.78
N SER A 77 -12.15 -12.47 -22.48
CA SER A 77 -12.16 -11.44 -21.45
C SER A 77 -11.15 -10.38 -21.89
N THR A 78 -11.64 -9.21 -22.27
CA THR A 78 -10.75 -8.16 -22.76
C THR A 78 -9.97 -7.62 -21.56
N LEU A 79 -8.66 -7.86 -21.53
CA LEU A 79 -7.81 -7.27 -20.51
C LEU A 79 -7.89 -5.74 -20.56
N PRO A 80 -7.63 -5.04 -19.44
CA PRO A 80 -7.50 -3.59 -19.43
C PRO A 80 -6.38 -3.12 -20.36
N SER A 81 -6.54 -1.93 -20.93
CA SER A 81 -5.46 -1.28 -21.68
C SER A 81 -4.40 -0.68 -20.75
N ALA A 82 -4.78 -0.35 -19.51
CA ALA A 82 -3.86 0.04 -18.45
C ALA A 82 -4.40 -0.33 -17.05
N LEU A 83 -3.49 -0.66 -16.14
CA LEU A 83 -3.70 -0.61 -14.70
C LEU A 83 -3.03 0.64 -14.12
N LEU A 84 -3.80 1.46 -13.42
CA LEU A 84 -3.31 2.67 -12.77
C LEU A 84 -3.41 2.49 -11.25
N PHE A 85 -2.27 2.45 -10.57
CA PHE A 85 -2.22 2.26 -9.13
C PHE A 85 -2.10 3.62 -8.44
N ASP A 86 -2.84 3.84 -7.36
CA ASP A 86 -2.37 4.80 -6.36
C ASP A 86 -1.08 4.29 -5.69
N CYS A 87 -0.34 5.16 -4.99
CA CYS A 87 0.87 4.79 -4.28
C CYS A 87 0.60 4.49 -2.80
N ASP A 88 0.02 5.45 -2.08
CA ASP A 88 -0.05 5.48 -0.63
C ASP A 88 -1.31 4.74 -0.17
N GLY A 89 -1.14 3.63 0.55
CA GLY A 89 -2.24 2.76 0.92
C GLY A 89 -2.56 1.70 -0.14
N VAL A 90 -2.02 1.80 -1.37
CA VAL A 90 -2.17 0.75 -2.41
C VAL A 90 -0.89 -0.04 -2.63
N LEU A 91 0.22 0.58 -3.05
CA LEU A 91 1.47 -0.16 -3.25
C LEU A 91 2.05 -0.58 -1.89
N VAL A 92 1.97 0.32 -0.92
CA VAL A 92 2.49 0.18 0.44
C VAL A 92 1.50 0.84 1.38
N ASP A 93 1.27 0.29 2.57
CA ASP A 93 0.50 0.98 3.61
C ASP A 93 1.37 2.07 4.27
N THR A 94 1.66 3.13 3.51
CA THR A 94 2.73 4.10 3.81
C THR A 94 2.47 4.87 5.09
N GLU A 95 1.23 5.20 5.42
CA GLU A 95 0.90 5.87 6.67
C GLU A 95 1.09 4.93 7.88
N LYS A 96 0.61 3.69 7.81
CA LYS A 96 0.63 2.75 8.94
C LYS A 96 2.01 2.17 9.18
N ASP A 97 2.70 1.77 8.11
CA ASP A 97 3.95 1.01 8.18
C ASP A 97 5.17 1.86 7.87
N GLY A 98 4.99 3.06 7.29
CA GLY A 98 6.08 3.99 6.98
C GLY A 98 6.12 5.22 7.88
N HIS A 99 5.21 6.16 7.67
CA HIS A 99 5.22 7.46 8.34
C HIS A 99 5.07 7.34 9.85
N ARG A 100 4.14 6.52 10.35
CA ARG A 100 4.00 6.27 11.78
C ARG A 100 5.28 5.68 12.38
N ILE A 101 5.92 4.74 11.69
CA ILE A 101 7.19 4.15 12.12
C ILE A 101 8.29 5.20 12.16
N SER A 102 8.45 6.02 11.12
CA SER A 102 9.50 7.05 11.11
C SER A 102 9.26 8.20 12.09
N PHE A 103 8.00 8.50 12.44
CA PHE A 103 7.70 9.37 13.58
C PHE A 103 8.21 8.75 14.88
N ASN A 104 7.85 7.50 15.17
CA ASN A 104 8.26 6.80 16.39
C ASN A 104 9.77 6.65 16.50
N ASP A 105 10.46 6.30 15.40
CA ASP A 105 11.92 6.24 15.37
C ASP A 105 12.53 7.61 15.65
N THR A 106 11.97 8.69 15.08
CA THR A 106 12.43 10.06 15.38
C THR A 106 12.23 10.42 16.86
N PHE A 107 11.07 10.09 17.43
CA PHE A 107 10.78 10.36 18.84
C PHE A 107 11.70 9.56 19.77
N GLN A 108 12.06 8.34 19.38
CA GLN A 108 13.01 7.51 20.09
C GLN A 108 14.44 8.07 20.00
N GLU A 109 14.92 8.44 18.79
CA GLU A 109 16.23 9.06 18.59
C GLU A 109 16.40 10.37 19.40
N LYS A 110 15.30 11.07 19.64
CA LYS A 110 15.24 12.33 20.40
C LYS A 110 14.85 12.14 21.86
N GLU A 111 14.70 10.90 22.32
CA GLU A 111 14.40 10.53 23.70
C GLU A 111 13.15 11.26 24.25
N LEU A 112 12.12 11.45 23.42
CA LEU A 112 10.93 12.23 23.80
C LEU A 112 9.95 11.46 24.69
N GLY A 113 10.14 10.15 24.87
CA GLY A 113 9.22 9.30 25.63
C GLY A 113 7.84 9.16 24.99
N VAL A 114 7.74 9.33 23.67
CA VAL A 114 6.49 9.35 22.90
C VAL A 114 6.46 8.17 21.94
N THR A 115 5.30 7.55 21.81
CA THR A 115 5.04 6.51 20.80
C THR A 115 3.60 6.65 20.34
N TRP A 116 3.40 6.66 19.03
CA TRP A 116 2.10 6.60 18.38
C TRP A 116 1.84 5.18 17.90
N ASP A 117 0.89 4.50 18.55
CA ASP A 117 0.34 3.24 18.05
C ASP A 117 -0.55 3.48 16.82
N VAL A 118 -1.11 2.41 16.25
CA VAL A 118 -1.88 2.49 15.00
C VAL A 118 -3.15 3.31 15.21
N GLU A 119 -3.86 3.06 16.31
CA GLU A 119 -5.12 3.68 16.66
C GLU A 119 -4.95 5.19 16.90
N LEU A 120 -3.97 5.59 17.71
CA LEU A 120 -3.67 6.99 17.97
C LEU A 120 -3.21 7.70 16.69
N TYR A 121 -2.38 7.06 15.86
CA TYR A 121 -1.93 7.67 14.62
C TYR A 121 -3.10 7.91 13.65
N GLY A 122 -4.07 6.99 13.57
CA GLY A 122 -5.30 7.16 12.80
C GLY A 122 -6.10 8.39 13.22
N GLU A 123 -6.25 8.63 14.52
CA GLU A 123 -6.89 9.86 15.03
C GLU A 123 -6.08 11.11 14.69
N LEU A 124 -4.75 11.03 14.78
CA LEU A 124 -3.84 12.12 14.47
C LEU A 124 -3.78 12.45 12.96
N LEU A 125 -4.10 11.50 12.07
CA LEU A 125 -4.16 11.74 10.62
C LEU A 125 -5.19 12.81 10.26
N LYS A 126 -6.31 12.89 10.99
CA LYS A 126 -7.42 13.82 10.77
C LYS A 126 -7.04 15.30 10.93
N ILE A 127 -5.93 15.60 11.62
CA ILE A 127 -5.42 16.96 11.83
C ILE A 127 -4.78 17.53 10.54
N GLY A 128 -4.30 16.64 9.65
CA GLY A 128 -3.51 17.00 8.47
C GLY A 128 -2.09 17.44 8.83
N GLY A 129 -1.15 17.27 7.90
CA GLY A 129 0.24 17.77 8.00
C GLY A 129 1.10 17.17 9.13
N GLY A 130 2.33 16.77 8.82
CA GLY A 130 3.19 16.11 9.83
C GLY A 130 3.62 17.03 10.99
N LYS A 131 3.81 18.33 10.74
CA LYS A 131 4.22 19.32 11.77
C LYS A 131 3.06 19.72 12.66
N GLU A 132 1.92 19.96 12.02
CA GLU A 132 0.66 20.37 12.61
C GLU A 132 0.17 19.27 13.56
N ARG A 133 0.24 18.01 13.12
CA ARG A 133 -0.04 16.83 13.93
C ARG A 133 0.80 16.73 15.20
N MET A 134 2.13 16.84 15.10
CA MET A 134 3.01 16.82 16.27
C MET A 134 2.71 17.98 17.22
N THR A 135 2.51 19.19 16.68
CA THR A 135 2.20 20.39 17.45
C THR A 135 0.88 20.22 18.23
N ALA A 136 -0.17 19.75 17.56
CA ALA A 136 -1.46 19.49 18.19
C ALA A 136 -1.37 18.39 19.26
N TYR A 137 -0.62 17.31 18.99
CA TYR A 137 -0.39 16.24 19.95
C TYR A 137 0.30 16.75 21.22
N PHE A 138 1.41 17.50 21.11
CA PHE A 138 2.13 18.03 22.27
C PHE A 138 1.36 19.13 23.01
N ASN A 139 0.59 19.95 22.30
CA ASN A 139 -0.31 20.92 22.94
C ASN A 139 -1.38 20.23 23.79
N LYS A 140 -1.87 19.06 23.36
CA LYS A 140 -2.90 18.30 24.08
C LYS A 140 -2.35 17.44 25.21
N THR A 141 -1.21 16.80 25.01
CA THR A 141 -0.66 15.78 25.91
C THR A 141 0.46 16.28 26.83
N GLY A 142 0.95 17.50 26.59
CA GLY A 142 2.12 18.05 27.23
C GLY A 142 3.35 17.98 26.31
N TRP A 143 4.15 19.04 26.33
CA TRP A 143 5.40 19.07 25.57
C TRP A 143 6.48 18.21 26.28
N PRO A 144 7.34 17.50 25.52
CA PRO A 144 8.44 16.73 26.09
C PRO A 144 9.35 17.58 26.98
N ALA A 145 9.95 16.99 28.01
CA ALA A 145 10.78 17.72 28.98
C ALA A 145 12.02 18.39 28.34
N ASN A 146 12.53 17.84 27.24
CA ASN A 146 13.66 18.38 26.48
C ASN A 146 13.22 19.32 25.33
N ALA A 147 11.92 19.61 25.18
CA ALA A 147 11.45 20.57 24.21
C ALA A 147 11.64 22.01 24.71
N PRO A 148 11.92 22.97 23.82
CA PRO A 148 12.06 24.37 24.20
C PRO A 148 10.74 24.96 24.71
N THR A 149 10.83 26.07 25.43
CA THR A 149 9.66 26.78 25.99
C THR A 149 9.20 27.94 25.12
N GLY A 150 10.08 28.54 24.33
CA GLY A 150 9.74 29.65 23.43
C GLY A 150 8.88 29.21 22.25
N GLU A 151 7.92 30.04 21.83
CA GLU A 151 7.02 29.70 20.72
C GLU A 151 7.78 29.47 19.40
N GLN A 152 8.70 30.39 19.07
CA GLN A 152 9.51 30.26 17.86
C GLN A 152 10.44 29.05 17.92
N GLU A 153 11.10 28.84 19.07
CA GLU A 153 11.96 27.67 19.28
C GLU A 153 11.18 26.35 19.18
N ARG A 154 9.93 26.31 19.63
CA ARG A 154 9.05 25.14 19.46
C ARG A 154 8.70 24.89 18.00
N LYS A 155 8.46 25.93 17.21
CA LYS A 155 8.24 25.81 15.76
C LYS A 155 9.49 25.22 15.08
N ASP A 156 10.67 25.72 15.43
CA ASP A 156 11.94 25.23 14.88
C ASP A 156 12.24 23.79 15.32
N PHE A 157 11.94 23.45 16.58
CA PHE A 157 12.03 22.10 17.11
C PHE A 157 11.12 21.13 16.33
N ILE A 158 9.84 21.45 16.16
CA ILE A 158 8.89 20.65 15.35
C ILE A 158 9.37 20.50 13.90
N ALA A 159 9.87 21.58 13.30
CA ALA A 159 10.42 21.53 11.94
C ALA A 159 11.63 20.57 11.86
N SER A 160 12.51 20.58 12.87
CA SER A 160 13.65 19.66 12.95
C SER A 160 13.22 18.19 13.09
N LEU A 161 12.21 17.90 13.93
CA LEU A 161 11.65 16.55 14.07
C LEU A 161 11.04 16.08 12.75
N HIS A 162 10.25 16.94 12.09
CA HIS A 162 9.63 16.61 10.82
C HIS A 162 10.66 16.35 9.72
N LYS A 163 11.74 17.14 9.68
CA LYS A 163 12.86 16.94 8.76
C LYS A 163 13.51 15.58 8.99
N ARG A 164 13.85 15.24 10.25
CA ARG A 164 14.46 13.94 10.58
C ARG A 164 13.53 12.77 10.28
N LYS A 165 12.23 12.89 10.61
CA LYS A 165 11.19 11.91 10.25
C LYS A 165 11.13 11.65 8.75
N THR A 166 11.28 12.72 7.95
CA THR A 166 11.27 12.62 6.48
C THR A 166 12.51 11.89 5.97
N GLU A 167 13.69 12.19 6.52
CA GLU A 167 14.93 11.47 6.21
C GLU A 167 14.81 9.97 6.55
N LEU A 168 14.32 9.65 7.75
CA LEU A 168 14.12 8.26 8.18
C LEU A 168 13.10 7.51 7.34
N PHE A 169 12.04 8.19 6.89
CA PHE A 169 11.08 7.59 5.95
C PHE A 169 11.75 7.22 4.62
N MET A 170 12.59 8.09 4.06
CA MET A 170 13.34 7.77 2.84
C MET A 170 14.32 6.62 3.08
N GLU A 171 15.01 6.60 4.22
CA GLU A 171 15.89 5.49 4.59
C GLU A 171 15.13 4.15 4.69
N LEU A 172 13.90 4.14 5.23
CA LEU A 172 13.05 2.94 5.30
C LEU A 172 12.75 2.38 3.90
N VAL A 173 12.42 3.27 2.94
CA VAL A 173 12.16 2.90 1.54
C VAL A 173 13.44 2.36 0.89
N GLU A 174 14.54 3.10 0.97
CA GLU A 174 15.81 2.76 0.32
C GLU A 174 16.39 1.44 0.83
N LYS A 175 16.23 1.17 2.14
CA LYS A 175 16.64 -0.09 2.78
C LYS A 175 15.64 -1.23 2.62
N LYS A 176 14.54 -1.02 1.88
CA LYS A 176 13.48 -2.01 1.62
C LYS A 176 12.83 -2.57 2.89
N LEU A 177 12.68 -1.73 3.90
CA LEU A 177 12.07 -2.09 5.19
C LEU A 177 10.56 -1.83 5.21
N LEU A 178 10.01 -1.28 4.13
CA LEU A 178 8.58 -1.17 3.90
C LEU A 178 8.09 -2.30 3.00
N PRO A 179 7.13 -3.12 3.45
CA PRO A 179 6.59 -4.18 2.62
C PRO A 179 5.65 -3.59 1.56
N LEU A 180 5.69 -4.16 0.35
CA LEU A 180 4.57 -4.00 -0.57
C LEU A 180 3.32 -4.65 0.03
N ARG A 181 2.15 -4.10 -0.29
CA ARG A 181 0.89 -4.74 0.09
C ARG A 181 0.75 -6.11 -0.63
N PRO A 182 0.10 -7.10 0.01
CA PRO A 182 -0.06 -8.43 -0.58
C PRO A 182 -0.67 -8.38 -1.98
N GLY A 183 -0.09 -9.12 -2.93
CA GLY A 183 -0.54 -9.20 -4.32
C GLY A 183 -0.12 -8.07 -5.26
N VAL A 184 0.47 -6.96 -4.75
CA VAL A 184 0.86 -5.82 -5.60
C VAL A 184 1.89 -6.23 -6.65
N ALA A 185 3.00 -6.84 -6.24
CA ALA A 185 4.05 -7.26 -7.17
C ALA A 185 3.52 -8.28 -8.19
N LYS A 186 2.71 -9.23 -7.74
CA LYS A 186 2.05 -10.24 -8.59
C LYS A 186 1.16 -9.60 -9.65
N LEU A 187 0.29 -8.67 -9.28
CA LEU A 187 -0.63 -8.03 -10.22
C LEU A 187 0.12 -7.15 -11.23
N VAL A 188 1.17 -6.45 -10.79
CA VAL A 188 2.07 -5.70 -11.68
C VAL A 188 2.73 -6.66 -12.69
N ASP A 189 3.25 -7.80 -12.24
CA ASP A 189 3.89 -8.78 -13.13
C ASP A 189 2.90 -9.39 -14.13
N GLN A 190 1.68 -9.72 -13.69
CA GLN A 190 0.61 -10.19 -14.58
C GLN A 190 0.34 -9.15 -15.67
N ALA A 191 0.20 -7.88 -15.30
CA ALA A 191 -0.06 -6.80 -16.26
C ALA A 191 1.09 -6.64 -17.27
N LEU A 192 2.32 -6.50 -16.78
CA LEU A 192 3.50 -6.28 -17.62
C LEU A 192 3.77 -7.46 -18.56
N THR A 193 3.56 -8.70 -18.10
CA THR A 193 3.75 -9.91 -18.94
C THR A 193 2.69 -10.08 -20.01
N GLN A 194 1.48 -9.56 -19.80
CA GLN A 194 0.38 -9.58 -20.76
C GLN A 194 0.32 -8.32 -21.66
N GLY A 195 1.31 -7.44 -21.56
CA GLY A 195 1.37 -6.21 -22.36
C GLY A 195 0.37 -5.13 -21.95
N VAL A 196 -0.17 -5.21 -20.73
CA VAL A 196 -1.02 -4.16 -20.15
C VAL A 196 -0.12 -3.05 -19.60
N ASN A 197 -0.40 -1.80 -19.94
CA ASN A 197 0.35 -0.66 -19.40
C ASN A 197 0.17 -0.55 -17.89
N VAL A 198 1.23 -0.18 -17.18
CA VAL A 198 1.18 0.07 -15.73
C VAL A 198 1.65 1.50 -15.45
N ALA A 199 0.89 2.22 -14.63
CA ALA A 199 1.31 3.51 -14.11
C ALA A 199 0.95 3.67 -12.63
N VAL A 200 1.65 4.58 -11.97
CA VAL A 200 1.37 5.03 -10.60
C VAL A 200 0.91 6.48 -10.63
N CYS A 201 -0.21 6.76 -10.00
CA CYS A 201 -0.87 8.07 -9.97
C CYS A 201 -1.11 8.49 -8.52
N SER A 202 -0.29 9.40 -7.99
CA SER A 202 -0.30 9.77 -6.57
C SER A 202 -0.29 11.28 -6.33
N THR A 203 -0.89 11.72 -5.23
CA THR A 203 -0.77 13.11 -4.76
C THR A 203 0.52 13.39 -4.00
N SER A 204 1.27 12.34 -3.62
CA SER A 204 2.56 12.44 -2.96
C SER A 204 3.64 12.97 -3.88
N ASN A 205 4.74 13.45 -3.29
CA ASN A 205 5.86 13.99 -4.05
C ASN A 205 6.55 12.90 -4.90
N GLU A 206 7.00 13.28 -6.09
CA GLU A 206 7.57 12.37 -7.09
C GLU A 206 8.80 11.60 -6.58
N LYS A 207 9.66 12.23 -5.78
CA LYS A 207 10.83 11.56 -5.18
C LYS A 207 10.45 10.37 -4.30
N ALA A 208 9.43 10.50 -3.46
CA ALA A 208 8.97 9.41 -2.60
C ALA A 208 8.34 8.27 -3.40
N VAL A 209 7.47 8.60 -4.37
CA VAL A 209 6.82 7.62 -5.24
C VAL A 209 7.85 6.87 -6.08
N SER A 210 8.80 7.58 -6.68
CA SER A 210 9.90 7.02 -7.46
C SER A 210 10.79 6.10 -6.61
N ALA A 211 11.10 6.47 -5.36
CA ALA A 211 11.82 5.61 -4.44
C ALA A 211 11.03 4.34 -4.09
N ILE A 212 9.72 4.44 -3.80
CA ILE A 212 8.87 3.27 -3.52
C ILE A 212 8.87 2.31 -4.72
N VAL A 213 8.62 2.83 -5.93
CA VAL A 213 8.59 2.01 -7.15
C VAL A 213 9.96 1.39 -7.43
N SER A 214 11.04 2.17 -7.43
CA SER A 214 12.37 1.66 -7.78
C SER A 214 12.97 0.73 -6.72
N CYS A 215 12.81 1.02 -5.42
CA CYS A 215 13.40 0.22 -4.35
C CYS A 215 12.57 -1.01 -4.00
N LEU A 216 11.24 -0.89 -3.95
CA LEU A 216 10.35 -1.94 -3.42
C LEU A 216 9.80 -2.85 -4.53
N LEU A 217 9.35 -2.28 -5.66
CA LEU A 217 9.00 -3.10 -6.85
C LEU A 217 10.24 -3.54 -7.63
N GLY A 218 11.37 -2.83 -7.46
CA GLY A 218 12.64 -3.15 -8.09
C GLY A 218 12.83 -2.46 -9.45
N PRO A 219 14.09 -2.32 -9.90
CA PRO A 219 14.45 -1.49 -11.05
C PRO A 219 13.86 -2.00 -12.38
N GLU A 220 13.71 -3.32 -12.53
CA GLU A 220 13.21 -3.92 -13.77
C GLU A 220 11.72 -3.63 -14.02
N ARG A 221 10.91 -3.63 -12.94
CA ARG A 221 9.50 -3.20 -12.99
C ARG A 221 9.43 -1.68 -13.14
N ALA A 222 10.23 -0.95 -12.36
CA ALA A 222 10.26 0.51 -12.39
C ALA A 222 10.53 1.07 -13.79
N ALA A 223 11.42 0.45 -14.57
CA ALA A 223 11.70 0.84 -15.95
C ALA A 223 10.50 0.73 -16.91
N LYS A 224 9.44 0.02 -16.52
CA LYS A 224 8.21 -0.22 -17.30
C LYS A 224 6.97 0.46 -16.70
N ILE A 225 7.11 1.13 -15.56
CA ILE A 225 6.01 1.79 -14.84
C ILE A 225 6.16 3.30 -15.01
N GLN A 226 5.15 3.94 -15.59
CA GLN A 226 5.10 5.40 -15.66
C GLN A 226 4.63 6.00 -14.34
N ILE A 227 5.27 7.09 -13.89
CA ILE A 227 4.94 7.75 -12.61
C ILE A 227 4.35 9.13 -12.89
N PHE A 228 3.15 9.36 -12.35
CA PHE A 228 2.47 10.65 -12.30
C PHE A 228 2.28 11.01 -10.84
N ALA A 229 2.97 12.04 -10.37
CA ALA A 229 3.04 12.35 -8.94
C ALA A 229 3.11 13.85 -8.65
N GLY A 230 2.65 14.22 -7.46
CA GLY A 230 2.82 15.55 -6.88
C GLY A 230 2.11 16.64 -7.69
N ASP A 231 2.88 17.62 -8.13
CA ASP A 231 2.38 18.83 -8.77
C ASP A 231 2.47 18.77 -10.31
N VAL A 232 2.58 17.56 -10.88
CA VAL A 232 2.46 17.33 -12.34
C VAL A 232 1.08 17.75 -12.88
N VAL A 233 0.09 17.83 -11.99
CA VAL A 233 -1.22 18.43 -12.24
C VAL A 233 -1.51 19.52 -11.21
N PRO A 234 -2.22 20.60 -11.58
CA PRO A 234 -2.50 21.72 -10.68
C PRO A 234 -3.55 21.40 -9.62
N ARG A 235 -4.48 20.47 -9.91
CA ARG A 235 -5.55 20.05 -9.00
C ARG A 235 -5.34 18.58 -8.63
N LYS A 236 -5.29 18.32 -7.33
CA LYS A 236 -5.10 16.98 -6.75
C LYS A 236 -6.44 16.25 -6.62
N LYS A 237 -6.39 14.94 -6.35
CA LYS A 237 -7.59 14.12 -6.04
C LYS A 237 -8.42 14.86 -4.97
N PRO A 238 -9.76 14.99 -5.13
CA PRO A 238 -10.65 14.20 -5.98
C PRO A 238 -10.77 14.68 -7.44
N ASP A 239 -10.02 15.70 -7.86
CA ASP A 239 -9.98 16.08 -9.28
C ASP A 239 -9.38 14.94 -10.12
N PRO A 240 -9.98 14.61 -11.28
CA PRO A 240 -9.54 13.48 -12.12
C PRO A 240 -8.27 13.74 -12.92
N ALA A 241 -7.71 14.95 -12.89
CA ALA A 241 -6.63 15.39 -13.77
C ALA A 241 -5.43 14.42 -13.82
N ILE A 242 -5.04 13.84 -12.68
CA ILE A 242 -3.88 12.93 -12.65
C ILE A 242 -4.13 11.62 -13.42
N TYR A 243 -5.34 11.07 -13.33
CA TYR A 243 -5.72 9.87 -14.08
C TYR A 243 -5.93 10.16 -15.56
N ILE A 244 -6.53 11.31 -15.89
CA ILE A 244 -6.68 11.76 -17.28
C ILE A 244 -5.31 11.96 -17.92
N LEU A 245 -4.37 12.60 -17.21
CA LEU A 245 -2.99 12.76 -17.66
C LEU A 245 -2.32 11.41 -17.91
N ALA A 246 -2.49 10.45 -17.00
CA ALA A 246 -1.93 9.12 -17.15
C ALA A 246 -2.47 8.39 -18.38
N ALA A 247 -3.80 8.35 -18.56
CA ALA A 247 -4.42 7.71 -19.72
C ALA A 247 -4.00 8.37 -21.04
N SER A 248 -3.97 9.71 -21.09
CA SER A 248 -3.53 10.46 -22.26
C SER A 248 -2.07 10.19 -22.61
N THR A 249 -1.18 10.16 -21.60
CA THR A 249 0.25 9.89 -21.80
C THR A 249 0.51 8.45 -22.25
N LEU A 250 -0.28 7.49 -21.77
CA LEU A 250 -0.23 6.09 -22.19
C LEU A 250 -0.91 5.84 -23.54
N GLY A 251 -1.65 6.80 -24.08
CA GLY A 251 -2.40 6.65 -25.33
C GLY A 251 -3.56 5.64 -25.24
N VAL A 252 -4.22 5.57 -24.08
CA VAL A 252 -5.31 4.62 -23.82
C VAL A 252 -6.62 5.33 -23.48
N GLU A 253 -7.74 4.70 -23.84
CA GLU A 253 -9.08 5.18 -23.50
C GLU A 253 -9.36 5.01 -22.00
N PRO A 254 -9.85 6.04 -21.27
CA PRO A 254 -10.15 5.91 -19.84
C PRO A 254 -11.15 4.78 -19.52
N SER A 255 -12.11 4.53 -20.40
CA SER A 255 -13.08 3.43 -20.26
C SER A 255 -12.47 2.03 -20.35
N ARG A 256 -11.20 1.91 -20.75
CA ARG A 256 -10.41 0.68 -20.82
C ARG A 256 -9.35 0.60 -19.71
N CYS A 257 -9.33 1.56 -18.79
CA CYS A 257 -8.44 1.58 -17.63
C CYS A 257 -9.14 1.02 -16.40
N VAL A 258 -8.36 0.32 -15.57
CA VAL A 258 -8.76 -0.04 -14.21
C VAL A 258 -7.80 0.64 -13.24
N VAL A 259 -8.36 1.38 -12.29
CA VAL A 259 -7.64 2.03 -11.21
C VAL A 259 -7.69 1.14 -9.97
N VAL A 260 -6.56 0.98 -9.28
CA VAL A 260 -6.51 0.40 -7.93
C VAL A 260 -6.25 1.54 -6.94
N GLU A 261 -7.18 1.74 -6.02
CA GLU A 261 -7.22 2.84 -5.05
C GLU A 261 -7.47 2.33 -3.64
N ASP A 262 -7.25 3.16 -2.62
CA ASP A 262 -7.54 2.81 -1.22
C ASP A 262 -8.52 3.79 -0.55
N SER A 263 -8.66 5.01 -1.07
CA SER A 263 -9.41 6.11 -0.44
C SER A 263 -10.63 6.53 -1.24
N ALA A 264 -11.65 7.08 -0.57
CA ALA A 264 -12.86 7.60 -1.18
C ALA A 264 -12.57 8.82 -2.08
N ILE A 265 -11.61 9.66 -1.68
CA ILE A 265 -11.14 10.80 -2.49
C ILE A 265 -10.49 10.31 -3.79
N GLY A 266 -9.66 9.28 -3.71
CA GLY A 266 -9.01 8.69 -4.86
C GLY A 266 -9.97 7.93 -5.77
N LEU A 267 -10.91 7.18 -5.19
CA LEU A 267 -12.05 6.59 -5.88
C LEU A 267 -12.82 7.67 -6.65
N ALA A 268 -13.18 8.79 -6.01
CA ALA A 268 -13.90 9.88 -6.67
C ALA A 268 -13.14 10.43 -7.90
N ALA A 269 -11.82 10.61 -7.80
CA ALA A 269 -10.97 11.01 -8.93
C ALA A 269 -10.98 9.97 -10.06
N ALA A 270 -10.86 8.68 -9.74
CA ALA A 270 -10.89 7.61 -10.73
C ALA A 270 -12.24 7.53 -11.46
N LYS A 271 -13.36 7.64 -10.72
CA LYS A 271 -14.72 7.65 -11.29
C LYS A 271 -14.96 8.89 -12.15
N ALA A 272 -14.53 10.07 -11.69
CA ALA A 272 -14.63 11.31 -12.46
C ALA A 272 -13.79 11.28 -13.75
N ALA A 273 -12.72 10.50 -13.80
CA ALA A 273 -11.94 10.24 -15.01
C ALA A 273 -12.60 9.25 -15.98
N GLY A 274 -13.78 8.69 -15.64
CA GLY A 274 -14.49 7.73 -16.48
C GLY A 274 -13.91 6.32 -16.44
N MET A 275 -13.13 6.00 -15.40
CA MET A 275 -12.42 4.72 -15.27
C MET A 275 -13.17 3.74 -14.34
N LYS A 276 -12.88 2.45 -14.51
CA LYS A 276 -13.23 1.45 -13.49
C LYS A 276 -12.28 1.57 -12.32
N CYS A 277 -12.78 1.37 -11.10
CA CYS A 277 -12.00 1.51 -9.89
C CYS A 277 -12.27 0.36 -8.93
N ILE A 278 -11.19 -0.35 -8.58
CA ILE A 278 -11.15 -1.34 -7.52
C ILE A 278 -10.54 -0.66 -6.29
N VAL A 279 -11.24 -0.71 -5.16
CA VAL A 279 -10.72 -0.24 -3.88
C VAL A 279 -10.10 -1.40 -3.12
N THR A 280 -8.87 -1.25 -2.65
CA THR A 280 -8.21 -2.11 -1.67
C THR A 280 -8.02 -1.32 -0.37
N LYS A 281 -8.88 -1.54 0.62
CA LYS A 281 -8.88 -0.80 1.89
C LYS A 281 -7.48 -0.81 2.54
N SER A 282 -6.97 0.34 2.98
CA SER A 282 -5.70 0.43 3.70
C SER A 282 -5.93 0.58 5.20
N GLY A 283 -4.84 0.67 5.99
CA GLY A 283 -4.91 0.76 7.45
C GLY A 283 -5.77 1.90 7.99
N TYR A 284 -5.99 2.98 7.24
CA TYR A 284 -6.72 4.16 7.71
C TYR A 284 -7.93 4.57 6.85
N THR A 285 -8.23 3.82 5.79
CA THR A 285 -9.37 4.13 4.90
C THR A 285 -10.49 3.11 4.98
N ALA A 286 -10.35 2.07 5.82
CA ALA A 286 -11.29 0.93 5.85
C ALA A 286 -12.76 1.31 6.12
N ASP A 287 -12.98 2.40 6.85
CA ASP A 287 -14.30 2.92 7.26
C ASP A 287 -14.81 4.05 6.35
N GLU A 288 -14.11 4.37 5.26
CA GLU A 288 -14.56 5.36 4.28
C GLU A 288 -15.71 4.82 3.40
N ASP A 289 -16.42 5.73 2.74
CA ASP A 289 -17.53 5.40 1.83
C ASP A 289 -17.02 5.03 0.44
N PHE A 290 -17.23 3.76 0.07
CA PHE A 290 -16.83 3.19 -1.22
C PHE A 290 -18.02 2.82 -2.12
N LEU A 291 -19.20 3.40 -1.90
CA LEU A 291 -20.43 3.07 -2.63
C LEU A 291 -20.27 3.10 -4.16
N ASN A 292 -19.42 4.00 -4.67
CA ASN A 292 -19.20 4.19 -6.11
C ASN A 292 -18.07 3.33 -6.71
N ALA A 293 -17.41 2.49 -5.90
CA ALA A 293 -16.39 1.57 -6.39
C ALA A 293 -17.03 0.46 -7.24
N ASP A 294 -16.30 -0.01 -8.25
CA ASP A 294 -16.75 -1.15 -9.05
C ASP A 294 -16.48 -2.49 -8.34
N ALA A 295 -15.49 -2.52 -7.45
CA ALA A 295 -15.25 -3.61 -6.49
C ALA A 295 -14.49 -3.09 -5.27
N VAL A 296 -14.68 -3.74 -4.11
CA VAL A 296 -13.99 -3.39 -2.86
C VAL A 296 -13.44 -4.65 -2.21
N PHE A 297 -12.15 -4.62 -1.85
CA PHE A 297 -11.44 -5.71 -1.18
C PHE A 297 -10.63 -5.19 0.01
N ASP A 298 -10.22 -6.11 0.88
CA ASP A 298 -9.25 -5.86 1.96
C ASP A 298 -7.83 -5.66 1.40
N PHE A 299 -7.44 -6.44 0.39
CA PHE A 299 -6.15 -6.33 -0.32
C PHE A 299 -6.23 -7.07 -1.67
N ILE A 300 -5.15 -7.07 -2.47
CA ILE A 300 -5.09 -7.81 -3.75
C ILE A 300 -4.88 -9.31 -3.51
N GLY A 301 -3.84 -9.62 -2.73
CA GLY A 301 -3.56 -10.96 -2.20
C GLY A 301 -2.67 -11.79 -3.11
N ASP A 302 -1.96 -12.74 -2.48
CA ASP A 302 -1.15 -13.74 -3.15
C ASP A 302 -1.76 -15.13 -2.87
N PRO A 303 -1.61 -16.12 -3.77
CA PRO A 303 -2.08 -17.48 -3.49
C PRO A 303 -1.52 -18.01 -2.16
N PRO A 304 -2.33 -18.68 -1.33
CA PRO A 304 -3.71 -19.13 -1.60
C PRO A 304 -4.83 -18.13 -1.24
N GLU A 305 -4.49 -16.94 -0.75
CA GLU A 305 -5.45 -15.94 -0.24
C GLU A 305 -5.66 -14.78 -1.22
N GLU A 306 -5.65 -15.08 -2.51
CA GLU A 306 -5.91 -14.11 -3.58
C GLU A 306 -7.36 -13.61 -3.54
N ARG A 307 -7.56 -12.29 -3.66
CA ARG A 307 -8.89 -11.67 -3.77
C ARG A 307 -9.28 -11.41 -5.21
N PHE A 308 -8.32 -10.89 -5.99
CA PHE A 308 -8.49 -10.68 -7.42
C PHE A 308 -7.14 -10.70 -8.16
N ASP A 309 -7.24 -10.88 -9.47
CA ASP A 309 -6.12 -10.94 -10.42
C ASP A 309 -6.38 -10.04 -11.64
N LEU A 310 -5.47 -10.07 -12.61
CA LEU A 310 -5.63 -9.30 -13.84
C LEU A 310 -6.87 -9.72 -14.66
N ALA A 311 -7.27 -10.98 -14.62
CA ALA A 311 -8.44 -11.46 -15.35
C ALA A 311 -9.73 -10.83 -14.79
N PHE A 312 -9.84 -10.74 -13.45
CA PHE A 312 -10.92 -10.02 -12.78
C PHE A 312 -10.97 -8.56 -13.22
N CYS A 313 -9.84 -7.86 -13.28
CA CYS A 313 -9.78 -6.48 -13.79
C CYS A 313 -10.36 -6.37 -15.21
N GLY A 314 -10.10 -7.34 -16.09
CA GLY A 314 -10.69 -7.41 -17.44
C GLY A 314 -12.21 -7.61 -17.41
N SER A 315 -12.70 -8.52 -16.58
CA SER A 315 -14.14 -8.78 -16.43
C SER A 315 -14.92 -7.54 -15.95
N LEU A 316 -14.29 -6.67 -15.17
CA LEU A 316 -14.89 -5.43 -14.66
C LEU A 316 -15.18 -4.39 -15.76
N LEU A 317 -14.50 -4.50 -16.90
CA LEU A 317 -14.72 -3.63 -18.07
C LEU A 317 -15.92 -4.09 -18.90
N GLU A 318 -16.39 -5.32 -18.70
CA GLU A 318 -17.60 -5.83 -19.35
C GLU A 318 -18.81 -5.11 -18.75
N LYS A 319 -19.46 -4.27 -19.55
CA LYS A 319 -20.54 -3.42 -19.07
C LYS A 319 -21.77 -4.27 -18.71
N GLN A 320 -22.24 -4.14 -17.47
CA GLN A 320 -23.59 -4.54 -17.09
C GLN A 320 -24.52 -3.35 -17.33
N TYR A 321 -25.19 -3.34 -18.47
CA TYR A 321 -26.30 -2.40 -18.69
C TYR A 321 -27.58 -3.01 -18.13
N VAL A 322 -28.34 -2.23 -17.37
CA VAL A 322 -29.75 -2.55 -17.10
C VAL A 322 -30.52 -2.15 -18.36
N SER A 323 -31.08 -3.14 -19.05
CA SER A 323 -31.88 -2.97 -20.27
C SER A 323 -33.19 -2.23 -20.01
#